data_AF-A0A437UNR9-F1
#
_entry.id   AF-A0A437UNR9-F1
#
_cell.length_a   1.000
_cell.length_b   1.000
_cell.length_c   1.000
_cell.angle_alpha   90.00
_cell.angle_beta   90.00
_cell.angle_gamma   90.00
#
_symmetry.space_group_name_H-M   'P 1'
#
loop_
_entity.id
_entity.type
_entity.pdbx_description
1 polymer ?
#
loop_
_entity_poly.entity_id
_entity_poly.type
_entity_poly.pdbx_seq_one_letter_code
_entity_poly.pdbx_strand_id
1 'polypeptide(L)'
;MIINDAFFQLEDQNQLLIQEILASQSYKNYLLKRTEMNTSPEVAKLKKAFQKEKDKFEQIASYGEYAPDYRQLQRSVRLSKRALDLNEKVAAFRLAETDLQQLLDEVGQRIAQTVSAEIKVDAGNPFFETGNHSCKGNCHG
;
A
#
# COMPACT_ATOMS: atom_id res chain seq x y z
N MET A 1 -32.87 -11.29 6.58
CA MET A 1 -31.55 -11.83 6.97
C MET A 1 -31.80 -12.81 8.09
N ILE A 2 -31.52 -14.10 7.88
CA ILE A 2 -31.76 -15.12 8.91
C ILE A 2 -30.50 -15.16 9.78
N ILE A 3 -30.61 -14.62 11.00
CA ILE A 3 -29.55 -14.70 12.01
C ILE A 3 -29.68 -16.09 12.64
N ASN A 4 -28.76 -16.98 12.29
CA ASN A 4 -28.71 -18.36 12.78
C ASN A 4 -27.41 -18.58 13.57
N ASP A 5 -27.35 -19.61 14.40
CA ASP A 5 -26.16 -19.96 15.20
C ASP A 5 -24.89 -20.13 14.35
N ALA A 6 -25.02 -20.62 13.12
CA ALA A 6 -23.91 -20.73 12.17
C ALA A 6 -23.33 -19.37 11.74
N PHE A 7 -24.15 -18.31 11.72
CA PHE A 7 -23.67 -16.95 11.43
C PHE A 7 -22.80 -16.42 12.58
N PHE A 8 -23.24 -16.63 13.84
CA PHE A 8 -22.45 -16.25 15.01
C PHE A 8 -21.12 -17.00 15.08
N GLN A 9 -21.10 -18.29 14.75
CA GLN A 9 -19.85 -19.07 14.70
C GLN A 9 -18.85 -18.50 13.68
N LEU A 10 -19.32 -17.99 12.54
CA LEU A 10 -18.46 -17.34 11.54
C LEU A 10 -17.93 -15.99 12.05
N GLU A 11 -18.76 -15.20 12.73
CA GLU A 11 -18.32 -13.95 13.36
C GLU A 11 -17.27 -14.21 14.44
N ASP A 12 -17.46 -15.23 15.29
CA ASP A 12 -16.49 -15.63 16.32
C ASP A 12 -15.15 -16.01 15.69
N GLN A 13 -15.16 -16.83 14.63
CA GLN A 13 -13.94 -17.21 13.90
C GLN A 13 -13.27 -16.01 13.22
N ASN A 14 -14.06 -15.10 12.65
CA ASN A 14 -13.54 -13.87 12.07
C ASN A 14 -12.83 -13.01 13.13
N GLN A 15 -13.43 -12.86 14.31
CA GLN A 15 -12.87 -12.10 15.41
C GLN A 15 -11.56 -12.72 15.93
N LEU A 16 -11.50 -14.04 16.04
CA LEU A 16 -10.27 -14.76 16.40
C LEU A 16 -9.16 -14.52 15.37
N LEU A 17 -9.48 -14.62 14.07
CA LEU A 17 -8.52 -14.36 12.99
C LEU A 17 -7.96 -12.94 13.06
N ILE A 18 -8.83 -11.94 13.30
CA ILE A 18 -8.41 -10.55 13.47
C ILE A 18 -7.46 -10.42 14.66
N GLN A 19 -7.79 -11.03 15.80
CA GLN A 19 -6.93 -10.98 16.99
C GLN A 19 -5.55 -11.59 16.73
N GLU A 20 -5.48 -12.72 16.04
CA GLU A 20 -4.21 -13.36 15.66
C GLU A 20 -3.39 -12.48 14.71
N ILE A 21 -4.03 -11.85 13.72
CA ILE A 21 -3.35 -10.90 12.82
C ILE A 21 -2.81 -9.70 13.61
N LEU A 22 -3.57 -9.15 14.55
CA LEU A 22 -3.12 -8.06 15.41
C LEU A 22 -2.00 -8.48 16.38
N ALA A 23 -1.99 -9.74 16.81
CA ALA A 23 -0.93 -10.29 17.65
C ALA A 23 0.33 -10.67 16.86
N SER A 24 0.23 -10.79 15.52
CA SER A 24 1.31 -11.18 14.63
C SER A 24 2.52 -10.25 14.70
N GLN A 25 3.70 -10.81 14.44
CA GLN A 25 4.94 -10.03 14.40
C GLN A 25 4.93 -9.02 13.23
N SER A 26 4.34 -9.37 12.09
CA SER A 26 4.23 -8.48 10.93
C SER A 26 3.45 -7.21 11.27
N TYR A 27 2.31 -7.33 11.94
CA TYR A 27 1.51 -6.18 12.35
C TYR A 27 2.23 -5.31 13.41
N LYS A 28 2.85 -5.95 14.41
CA LYS A 28 3.65 -5.23 15.42
C LYS A 28 4.82 -4.46 14.81
N ASN A 29 5.54 -5.09 13.87
CA ASN A 29 6.64 -4.44 13.15
C ASN A 29 6.15 -3.28 12.29
N TYR A 30 5.04 -3.45 11.56
CA TYR A 30 4.39 -2.38 10.81
C TYR A 30 4.06 -1.18 11.70
N LEU A 31 3.44 -1.39 12.87
CA LEU A 31 3.10 -0.31 13.80
C LEU A 31 4.35 0.42 14.33
N LEU A 32 5.39 -0.34 14.66
CA LEU A 32 6.66 0.22 15.12
C LEU A 32 7.27 1.12 14.04
N LYS A 33 7.44 0.61 12.82
CA LYS A 33 8.04 1.36 11.70
C LYS A 33 7.20 2.55 11.27
N ARG A 34 5.87 2.44 11.34
CA ARG A 34 4.95 3.56 11.13
C ARG A 34 5.19 4.68 12.15
N THR A 35 5.36 4.31 13.41
CA THR A 35 5.60 5.25 14.51
C THR A 35 6.97 5.90 14.39
N GLU A 36 8.02 5.14 14.10
CA GLU A 36 9.38 5.66 13.85
C GLU A 36 9.41 6.65 12.68
N MET A 37 8.71 6.32 11.58
CA MET A 37 8.58 7.21 10.43
C MET A 37 7.83 8.50 10.79
N ASN A 38 6.70 8.40 11.49
CA ASN A 38 5.85 9.55 11.80
C ASN A 38 6.44 10.49 12.85
N THR A 39 7.24 9.97 13.78
CA THR A 39 7.94 10.76 14.81
C THR A 39 9.22 11.40 14.27
N SER A 40 9.70 11.00 13.10
CA SER A 40 10.94 11.53 12.52
C SER A 40 10.75 12.95 11.96
N PRO A 41 11.44 13.97 12.49
CA PRO A 41 11.34 15.33 11.98
C PRO A 41 11.88 15.46 10.55
N GLU A 42 12.87 14.64 10.19
CA GLU A 42 13.43 14.59 8.83
C GLU A 42 12.41 14.09 7.81
N VAL A 43 11.71 13.00 8.13
CA VAL A 43 10.66 12.47 7.26
C VAL A 43 9.52 13.47 7.13
N ALA A 44 9.13 14.14 8.23
CA ALA A 44 8.13 15.20 8.18
C ALA A 44 8.54 16.36 7.25
N LYS A 45 9.81 16.77 7.27
CA LYS A 45 10.35 17.78 6.34
C LYS A 45 10.31 17.31 4.89
N LEU A 46 10.75 16.08 4.62
CA LEU A 46 10.74 15.49 3.27
C LEU A 46 9.32 15.34 2.73
N LYS A 47 8.36 14.87 3.55
CA LYS A 47 6.94 14.78 3.18
C LYS A 47 6.36 16.15 2.83
N LYS A 48 6.66 17.18 3.62
CA LYS A 48 6.22 18.56 3.33
C LYS A 48 6.83 19.10 2.04
N ALA A 49 8.12 18.85 1.80
CA ALA A 49 8.79 19.28 0.56
C ALA A 49 8.18 18.59 -0.66
N PHE A 50 7.97 17.27 -0.60
CA PHE A 50 7.31 16.52 -1.67
C PHE A 50 5.89 17.02 -1.92
N GLN A 51 5.08 17.20 -0.87
CA GLN A 51 3.72 17.71 -1.02
C GLN A 51 3.70 19.10 -1.68
N LYS A 52 4.58 20.01 -1.26
CA LYS A 52 4.67 21.35 -1.86
C LYS A 52 5.01 21.32 -3.35
N GLU A 53 5.95 20.47 -3.76
CA GLU A 53 6.31 20.36 -5.17
C GLU A 53 5.20 19.66 -5.98
N LYS A 54 4.53 18.67 -5.37
CA LYS A 54 3.37 17.99 -5.95
C LYS A 54 2.21 18.96 -6.18
N ASP A 55 1.86 19.79 -5.19
CA ASP A 55 0.78 20.77 -5.29
C ASP A 55 1.03 21.77 -6.45
N LYS A 56 2.28 22.25 -6.59
CA LYS A 56 2.65 23.13 -7.71
C LYS A 56 2.50 22.45 -9.07
N PHE A 57 2.88 21.18 -9.17
CA PHE A 57 2.73 20.43 -10.40
C PHE A 57 1.27 20.14 -10.72
N GLU A 58 0.45 19.78 -9.73
CA GLU A 58 -0.98 19.51 -9.91
C GLU A 58 -1.76 20.73 -10.43
N GLN A 59 -1.36 21.95 -10.06
CA GLN A 59 -1.94 23.19 -10.59
C GLN A 59 -1.80 23.34 -12.11
N ILE A 60 -0.72 22.79 -12.68
CA ILE A 60 -0.42 22.90 -14.11
C ILE A 60 -0.63 21.58 -14.86
N ALA A 61 -0.82 20.47 -14.14
CA ALA A 61 -0.87 19.12 -14.70
C ALA A 61 -2.02 18.94 -15.70
N SER A 62 -3.15 19.60 -15.48
CA SER A 62 -4.33 19.58 -16.36
C SER A 62 -4.06 20.16 -17.74
N TYR A 63 -3.09 21.07 -17.87
CA TYR A 63 -2.69 21.70 -19.14
C TYR A 63 -1.68 20.85 -19.93
N GLY A 64 -1.15 19.78 -19.33
CA GLY A 64 -0.20 18.86 -19.97
C GLY A 64 1.15 19.51 -20.32
N GLU A 65 1.87 18.93 -21.28
CA GLU A 65 3.22 19.36 -21.66
C GLU A 65 3.30 20.79 -22.24
N TYR A 66 2.16 21.39 -22.56
CA TYR A 66 2.06 22.75 -23.08
C TYR A 66 2.11 23.82 -21.99
N ALA A 67 2.03 23.42 -20.70
CA ALA A 67 2.13 24.36 -19.59
C ALA A 67 3.56 24.93 -19.46
N PRO A 68 3.71 26.23 -19.15
CA PRO A 68 5.01 26.80 -18.82
C PRO A 68 5.60 26.03 -17.63
N ASP A 69 6.90 25.73 -17.70
CA ASP A 69 7.66 25.02 -16.67
C ASP A 69 7.23 23.58 -16.35
N TYR A 70 6.36 22.95 -17.18
CA TYR A 70 5.88 21.57 -16.95
C TYR A 70 6.99 20.56 -16.66
N ARG A 71 8.01 20.51 -17.53
CA ARG A 71 9.15 19.57 -17.39
C ARG A 71 10.00 19.88 -16.16
N GLN A 72 10.11 21.15 -15.77
CA GLN A 72 10.87 21.58 -14.61
C GLN A 72 10.16 21.18 -13.32
N LEU A 73 8.85 21.43 -13.22
CA LEU A 73 8.02 21.04 -12.08
C LEU A 73 7.92 19.52 -11.96
N GLN A 74 7.75 18.79 -13.07
CA GLN A 74 7.77 17.33 -13.08
C GLN A 74 9.11 16.79 -12.55
N ARG A 75 10.24 17.38 -12.95
CA ARG A 75 11.56 17.01 -12.41
C ARG A 75 11.67 17.30 -10.92
N SER A 76 11.16 18.44 -10.45
CA SER A 76 11.16 18.82 -9.02
C SER A 76 10.37 17.82 -8.17
N VAL A 77 9.19 17.41 -8.62
CA VAL A 77 8.38 16.36 -7.98
C VAL A 77 9.14 15.05 -7.91
N ARG A 78 9.78 14.61 -9.00
CA ARG A 78 10.56 13.37 -9.03
C ARG A 78 11.77 13.40 -8.07
N LEU A 79 12.47 14.53 -8.00
CA LEU A 79 13.62 14.69 -7.10
C LEU A 79 13.19 14.69 -5.63
N SER A 80 12.13 15.42 -5.29
CA SER A 80 11.61 15.46 -3.92
C SER A 80 11.02 14.10 -3.49
N LYS A 81 10.34 13.39 -4.41
CA LYS A 81 9.88 12.01 -4.18
C LYS A 81 11.06 11.08 -3.93
N ARG A 82 12.10 11.12 -4.77
CA ARG A 82 13.30 10.29 -4.60
C ARG A 82 13.98 10.54 -3.24
N ALA A 83 14.07 11.80 -2.81
CA ALA A 83 14.64 12.13 -1.51
C ALA A 83 13.81 11.54 -0.34
N LEU A 84 12.48 11.53 -0.47
CA LEU A 84 11.60 10.89 0.50
C LEU A 84 11.74 9.35 0.49
N ASP A 85 11.76 8.74 -0.70
CA ASP A 85 11.84 7.28 -0.87
C ASP A 85 13.19 6.70 -0.45
N LEU A 86 14.28 7.47 -0.56
CA LEU A 86 15.63 7.08 -0.11
C LEU A 86 15.81 7.18 1.41
N ASN A 87 14.87 7.77 2.15
CA ASN A 87 14.98 7.84 3.60
C ASN A 87 14.80 6.45 4.23
N GLU A 88 15.75 6.03 5.06
CA GLU A 88 15.75 4.70 5.67
C GLU A 88 14.46 4.38 6.44
N LYS A 89 13.87 5.35 7.14
CA LYS A 89 12.63 5.13 7.91
C LYS A 89 11.42 4.96 7.00
N VAL A 90 11.42 5.64 5.86
CA VAL A 90 10.37 5.47 4.83
C VAL A 90 10.52 4.10 4.18
N ALA A 91 11.74 3.73 3.78
CA ALA A 91 12.01 2.41 3.20
C ALA A 91 11.66 1.27 4.17
N ALA A 92 12.07 1.37 5.44
CA ALA A 92 11.75 0.37 6.46
C ALA A 92 10.24 0.26 6.73
N PHE A 93 9.52 1.39 6.71
CA PHE A 93 8.06 1.38 6.80
C PHE A 93 7.41 0.71 5.60
N ARG A 94 7.86 1.00 4.36
CA ARG A 94 7.34 0.36 3.14
C ARG A 94 7.57 -1.14 3.11
N LEU A 95 8.73 -1.59 3.60
CA LEU A 95 9.01 -3.01 3.74
C LEU A 95 8.03 -3.67 4.72
N ALA A 96 7.88 -3.10 5.92
CA ALA A 96 6.96 -3.64 6.92
C ALA A 96 5.47 -3.60 6.48
N GLU A 97 5.10 -2.60 5.66
CA GLU A 97 3.78 -2.52 5.01
C GLU A 97 3.59 -3.65 3.99
N THR A 98 4.62 -3.94 3.19
CA THR A 98 4.59 -5.03 2.20
C THR A 98 4.49 -6.39 2.90
N ASP A 99 5.25 -6.61 3.98
CA ASP A 99 5.21 -7.85 4.76
C ASP A 99 3.82 -8.10 5.36
N LEU A 100 3.17 -7.05 5.88
CA LEU A 100 1.81 -7.14 6.39
C LEU A 100 0.80 -7.39 5.27
N GLN A 101 0.94 -6.72 4.12
CA GLN A 101 0.07 -6.95 2.96
C GLN A 101 0.16 -8.39 2.48
N GLN A 102 1.37 -8.95 2.39
CA GLN A 102 1.56 -10.35 1.99
C GLN A 102 0.84 -11.31 2.95
N LEU A 103 0.93 -11.07 4.27
CA LEU A 103 0.19 -11.86 5.25
C LEU A 103 -1.33 -11.80 5.01
N LEU A 104 -1.87 -10.61 4.73
CA LEU A 104 -3.30 -10.43 4.45
C LEU A 104 -3.72 -11.10 3.14
N ASP A 105 -2.89 -11.01 2.10
CA ASP A 105 -3.11 -11.65 0.81
C ASP A 105 -3.14 -13.18 0.96
N GLU A 106 -2.20 -13.75 1.72
CA GLU A 106 -2.14 -15.19 2.00
C GLU A 106 -3.39 -15.67 2.76
N VAL A 107 -3.85 -14.91 3.76
CA VAL A 107 -5.09 -15.21 4.49
C VAL A 107 -6.29 -15.16 3.54
N GLY A 108 -6.40 -14.12 2.71
CA GLY A 108 -7.48 -13.97 1.74
C GLY A 108 -7.51 -15.11 0.71
N GLN A 109 -6.36 -15.49 0.17
CA GLN A 109 -6.25 -16.62 -0.76
C GLN A 109 -6.67 -17.94 -0.12
N ARG A 110 -6.23 -18.23 1.12
CA ARG A 110 -6.60 -19.46 1.84
C ARG A 110 -8.11 -19.54 2.09
N ILE A 111 -8.73 -18.44 2.49
CA ILE A 111 -10.18 -18.37 2.70
C ILE A 111 -10.92 -18.63 1.39
N ALA A 112 -10.54 -17.94 0.31
CA ALA A 112 -11.17 -18.10 -1.00
C ALA A 112 -11.09 -19.54 -1.52
N GLN A 113 -9.90 -20.16 -1.46
CA GLN A 113 -9.68 -21.54 -1.88
C GLN A 113 -10.50 -22.55 -1.08
N THR A 114 -10.75 -22.27 0.21
CA THR A 114 -11.57 -23.12 1.08
C THR A 114 -13.05 -23.05 0.71
N VAL A 115 -13.52 -21.90 0.21
CA VAL A 115 -14.92 -21.70 -0.20
C VAL A 115 -15.16 -22.20 -1.63
N SER A 116 -14.25 -21.94 -2.57
CA SER A 116 -14.30 -22.49 -3.93
C SER A 116 -12.97 -22.32 -4.65
N ALA A 117 -12.52 -23.37 -5.34
CA ALA A 117 -11.31 -23.35 -6.15
C ALA A 117 -11.40 -22.43 -7.39
N GLU A 118 -12.61 -21.94 -7.74
CA GLU A 118 -12.84 -21.04 -8.88
C GLU A 118 -12.82 -19.55 -8.51
N ILE A 119 -12.80 -19.20 -7.21
CA ILE A 119 -12.76 -17.80 -6.77
C ILE A 119 -11.34 -17.25 -6.99
N LYS A 120 -11.21 -16.31 -7.92
CA LYS A 120 -9.96 -15.56 -8.13
C LYS A 120 -9.87 -14.43 -7.10
N VAL A 121 -8.79 -14.44 -6.32
CA VAL A 121 -8.44 -13.34 -5.42
C VAL A 121 -7.44 -12.46 -6.14
N ASP A 122 -7.81 -11.20 -6.41
CA ASP A 122 -6.86 -10.16 -6.82
C ASP A 122 -5.99 -9.83 -5.59
N ALA A 123 -4.98 -10.66 -5.33
CA ALA A 123 -3.97 -10.34 -4.35
C ALA A 123 -3.22 -9.12 -4.88
N GLY A 124 -3.15 -8.03 -4.11
CA GLY A 124 -2.53 -6.77 -4.51
C GLY A 124 -1.00 -6.85 -4.75
N ASN A 125 -0.45 -8.06 -4.78
CA ASN A 125 0.94 -8.37 -5.02
C ASN A 125 1.11 -9.04 -6.40
N PRO A 126 1.82 -8.42 -7.36
CA PRO A 126 2.04 -8.96 -8.70
C PRO A 126 2.82 -10.29 -8.74
N PHE A 127 3.36 -10.77 -7.61
CA PHE A 127 4.02 -12.06 -7.52
C PHE A 127 3.06 -13.27 -7.50
N PHE A 128 1.78 -13.07 -7.16
CA PHE A 128 0.81 -14.18 -7.06
C PHE A 128 -0.14 -14.26 -8.27
N GLU A 129 -0.03 -13.37 -9.25
CA GLU A 129 -0.79 -13.43 -10.49
C GLU A 129 -0.24 -14.54 -11.41
N THR A 130 -0.57 -15.79 -11.10
CA THR A 130 -0.40 -16.92 -12.02
C THR A 130 -1.53 -16.90 -13.05
N GLY A 131 -1.57 -15.86 -13.87
CA GLY A 131 -2.62 -15.66 -14.88
C GLY A 131 -2.16 -14.63 -15.90
N ASN A 132 -2.12 -15.04 -17.17
CA ASN A 132 -1.82 -14.23 -18.34
C ASN A 132 -2.49 -12.84 -18.30
N HIS A 133 -1.81 -11.83 -17.78
CA HIS A 133 -2.10 -10.44 -18.05
C HIS A 133 -1.11 -9.97 -19.10
N SER A 134 -1.61 -9.84 -20.32
CA SER A 134 -0.91 -9.21 -21.41
C SER A 134 -0.29 -7.91 -20.91
N CYS A 135 1.00 -7.77 -21.16
CA CYS A 135 1.74 -6.53 -21.09
C CYS A 135 0.97 -5.41 -21.84
N LYS A 136 0.09 -4.70 -21.14
CA LYS A 136 -0.42 -3.39 -21.52
C LYS A 136 0.31 -2.42 -20.62
N GLY A 137 1.46 -1.96 -21.10
CA GLY A 137 2.29 -0.98 -20.44
C GLY A 137 1.45 0.24 -20.05
N ASN A 138 1.33 0.45 -18.75
CA ASN A 138 1.07 1.77 -18.20
C ASN A 138 2.27 2.10 -17.32
N CYS A 139 3.28 2.67 -17.97
CA CYS A 139 4.42 3.26 -17.31
C CYS A 139 3.93 4.33 -16.32
N HIS A 140 4.64 4.43 -15.21
CA HIS A 140 4.44 5.44 -14.18
C HIS A 140 4.15 6.84 -14.74
N GLY A 141 3.00 7.39 -14.38
CA GLY A 141 2.71 8.82 -14.37
C GLY A 141 2.90 9.37 -12.97
#